data_AF-A0A356NJD3-F1
#
_entry.id   AF-A0A356NJD3-F1
#
_cell.length_a   1.000
_cell.length_b   1.000
_cell.length_c   1.000
_cell.angle_alpha   90.00
_cell.angle_beta   90.00
_cell.angle_gamma   90.00
#
_symmetry.space_group_name_H-M   'P 1'
#
loop_
_entity.id
_entity.type
_entity.pdbx_description
1 polymer ?
#
loop_
_entity_poly.entity_id
_entity_poly.type
_entity_poly.pdbx_seq_one_letter_code
_entity_poly.pdbx_strand_id
1 'polypeptide(L)'
;MHTPLCGHAIGEPVEYVRSAAVQGLDLITFTCHVPMFDESFGGQRIRMDANQLDDYYAKVDLARKEGERVGVEVLCGIEGEVFPVASSLEKM
;
A
#
# COMPACT_ATOMS: atom_id res chain seq x y z
N MET A 1 -4.08 3.61 4.00
CA MET A 1 -2.89 4.50 3.82
C MET A 1 -2.06 4.01 2.65
N HIS A 2 -1.31 4.87 1.97
CA HIS A 2 -0.44 4.50 0.85
C HIS A 2 1.01 4.25 1.28
N THR A 3 1.82 3.75 0.35
CA THR A 3 3.27 3.64 0.47
C THR A 3 3.94 4.45 -0.65
N PRO A 4 5.24 4.77 -0.56
CA PRO A 4 5.94 5.48 -1.62
C PRO A 4 5.92 4.77 -2.98
N LEU A 5 5.58 3.49 -3.02
CA LEU A 5 5.44 2.72 -4.26
C LEU A 5 4.29 3.21 -5.14
N CYS A 6 3.32 3.98 -4.63
CA CYS A 6 2.34 4.62 -5.52
C CYS A 6 2.92 5.79 -6.33
N GLY A 7 4.14 6.25 -6.03
CA GLY A 7 4.81 7.35 -6.73
C GLY A 7 4.38 8.77 -6.35
N HIS A 8 3.36 8.90 -5.49
CA HIS A 8 2.83 10.18 -5.01
C HIS A 8 2.56 10.24 -3.50
N ALA A 9 2.94 9.20 -2.74
CA ALA A 9 3.07 9.25 -1.29
C ALA A 9 4.54 9.32 -0.88
N ILE A 10 4.80 9.81 0.32
CA ILE A 10 6.14 9.93 0.90
C ILE A 10 6.16 9.30 2.29
N GLY A 11 7.35 8.98 2.80
CA GLY A 11 7.53 8.34 4.10
C GLY A 11 7.41 6.81 4.03
N GLU A 12 8.27 6.12 4.75
CA GLU A 12 8.26 4.66 4.85
C GLU A 12 7.13 4.18 5.78
N PRO A 13 6.49 3.03 5.50
CA PRO A 13 5.42 2.47 6.33
C PRO A 13 5.72 2.39 7.84
N VAL A 14 6.98 2.13 8.22
CA VAL A 14 7.42 2.13 9.63
C VAL A 14 7.27 3.52 10.29
N GLU A 15 7.49 4.60 9.55
CA GLU A 15 7.34 5.97 10.06
C GLU A 15 5.87 6.29 10.33
N TYR A 16 4.96 5.81 9.49
CA TYR A 16 3.51 5.91 9.72
C TYR A 16 3.09 5.17 10.99
N VAL A 17 3.63 3.96 11.23
CA VAL A 17 3.35 3.18 12.45
C VAL A 17 3.82 3.92 13.70
N ARG A 18 5.03 4.49 13.70
CA ARG A 18 5.53 5.29 14.83
C ARG A 18 4.68 6.52 15.08
N SER A 19 4.26 7.19 14.01
CA SER A 19 3.36 8.33 14.10
C SER A 19 2.02 7.93 14.70
N ALA A 20 1.45 6.80 14.26
CA ALA A 20 0.20 6.26 14.80
C ALA A 20 0.28 6.02 16.32
N ALA A 21 1.38 5.41 16.79
CA ALA A 21 1.61 5.18 18.22
C ALA A 21 1.68 6.50 19.02
N VAL A 22 2.38 7.52 18.50
CA VAL A 22 2.45 8.86 19.13
C VAL A 22 1.08 9.52 19.22
N GLN A 23 0.21 9.29 18.23
CA GLN A 23 -1.15 9.82 18.20
C GLN A 23 -2.16 8.98 19.00
N GLY A 24 -1.73 7.86 19.61
CA GLY A 24 -2.60 6.97 20.38
C GLY A 24 -3.55 6.13 19.53
N LEU A 25 -3.23 5.90 18.25
CA LEU A 25 -3.96 4.96 17.40
C LEU A 25 -3.49 3.54 17.69
N ASP A 26 -4.43 2.60 17.73
CA ASP A 26 -4.20 1.18 18.00
C ASP A 26 -4.25 0.31 16.72
N LEU A 27 -4.79 0.82 15.61
CA LEU A 27 -4.88 0.10 14.34
C LEU A 27 -4.70 1.02 13.13
N ILE A 28 -3.93 0.56 12.15
CA ILE A 28 -3.80 1.18 10.83
C ILE A 28 -3.80 0.12 9.73
N THR A 29 -4.22 0.51 8.52
CA THR A 29 -4.23 -0.37 7.34
C THR A 29 -3.53 0.30 6.17
N PHE A 30 -2.59 -0.41 5.55
CA PHE A 30 -2.03 -0.03 4.26
C PHE A 30 -2.91 -0.57 3.13
N THR A 31 -3.26 0.30 2.20
CA THR A 31 -4.17 0.08 1.08
C THR A 31 -3.61 0.83 -0.12
N CYS A 32 -2.40 0.47 -0.56
CA CYS A 32 -1.76 1.14 -1.69
C CYS A 32 -2.50 0.82 -3.00
N HIS A 33 -2.29 1.62 -4.05
CA HIS A 33 -2.93 1.41 -5.36
C HIS A 33 -2.55 0.04 -5.93
N VAL A 34 -3.55 -0.69 -6.43
CA VAL A 34 -3.33 -1.97 -7.11
C VAL A 34 -2.44 -1.79 -8.36
N PRO A 35 -1.48 -2.69 -8.63
CA PRO A 35 -0.82 -2.70 -9.92
C PRO A 35 -1.84 -2.97 -11.03
N MET A 36 -1.67 -2.32 -12.18
CA MET A 36 -2.51 -2.55 -13.35
C MET A 36 -1.65 -2.81 -14.58
N PHE A 37 -2.03 -3.81 -15.37
CA PHE A 37 -1.31 -4.19 -16.59
C PHE A 37 -1.69 -3.35 -17.81
N ASP A 38 -2.84 -2.67 -17.76
CA ASP A 38 -3.29 -1.80 -18.85
C ASP A 38 -2.49 -0.49 -18.84
N GLU A 39 -1.74 -0.24 -19.90
CA GLU A 39 -0.89 0.96 -20.05
C GLU A 39 -1.70 2.27 -19.99
N SER A 40 -3.01 2.23 -20.27
CA SER A 40 -3.91 3.38 -20.09
C SER A 40 -4.01 3.84 -18.63
N PHE A 41 -3.71 2.93 -17.69
CA PHE A 41 -3.66 3.16 -16.24
C PHE A 41 -2.24 3.20 -15.67
N GLY A 42 -1.24 2.82 -16.47
CA GLY A 42 0.19 2.86 -16.16
C GLY A 42 0.79 4.27 -16.22
N GLY A 43 0.02 5.31 -15.89
CA GLY A 43 0.56 6.65 -15.73
C GLY A 43 1.74 6.61 -14.77
N GLN A 44 2.89 7.16 -15.20
CA GLN A 44 4.06 7.16 -14.32
C GLN A 44 3.70 7.88 -13.02
N ARG A 45 4.03 7.25 -11.88
CA ARG A 45 3.92 7.82 -10.53
C ARG A 45 2.51 7.87 -9.90
N ILE A 46 1.55 7.05 -10.35
CA ILE A 46 0.24 6.95 -9.68
C ILE A 46 -0.06 5.60 -9.01
N ARG A 47 0.78 4.58 -9.24
CA ARG A 47 0.63 3.24 -8.67
C ARG A 47 1.97 2.52 -8.68
N MET A 48 2.04 1.39 -7.98
CA MET A 48 3.18 0.48 -8.07
C MET A 48 3.11 -0.34 -9.36
N ASP A 49 4.27 -0.74 -9.89
CA ASP A 49 4.35 -1.72 -10.95
C ASP A 49 4.04 -3.13 -10.41
N ALA A 50 3.58 -4.04 -11.27
CA ALA A 50 3.25 -5.41 -10.87
C ALA A 50 4.45 -6.16 -10.25
N ASN A 51 5.68 -5.86 -10.69
CA ASN A 51 6.90 -6.44 -10.14
C ASN A 51 7.32 -5.82 -8.78
N GLN A 52 6.65 -4.77 -8.31
CA GLN A 52 6.89 -4.14 -7.01
C GLN A 52 5.92 -4.65 -5.92
N LEU A 53 5.03 -5.58 -6.25
CA LEU A 53 4.04 -6.10 -5.29
C LEU A 53 4.71 -6.85 -4.13
N ASP A 54 5.79 -7.59 -4.39
CA ASP A 54 6.56 -8.25 -3.34
C ASP A 54 7.26 -7.23 -2.42
N ASP A 55 7.77 -6.13 -2.99
CA ASP A 55 8.36 -5.02 -2.22
C ASP A 55 7.30 -4.34 -1.35
N TYR A 56 6.07 -4.19 -1.85
CA TYR A 56 4.94 -3.68 -1.07
C TYR A 56 4.68 -4.56 0.15
N TYR A 57 4.56 -5.87 -0.03
CA TYR A 57 4.34 -6.79 1.07
C TYR A 57 5.49 -6.79 2.07
N ALA A 58 6.74 -6.76 1.60
CA ALA A 58 7.91 -6.70 2.47
C ALA A 58 7.93 -5.42 3.32
N LYS A 59 7.58 -4.27 2.73
CA LYS A 59 7.49 -2.99 3.45
C LYS A 59 6.38 -3.00 4.50
N VAL A 60 5.19 -3.54 4.18
CA VAL A 60 4.08 -3.63 5.14
C VAL A 60 4.38 -4.65 6.26
N ASP A 61 5.06 -5.77 5.96
CA ASP A 61 5.49 -6.73 6.99
C ASP A 61 6.51 -6.12 7.96
N LEU A 62 7.45 -5.30 7.46
CA LEU A 62 8.36 -4.56 8.32
C LEU A 62 7.60 -3.57 9.23
N ALA A 63 6.61 -2.86 8.68
CA ALA A 63 5.75 -1.98 9.45
C ALA A 63 4.95 -2.74 10.52
N ARG A 64 4.44 -3.92 10.18
CA ARG A 64 3.72 -4.82 11.11
C ARG A 64 4.61 -5.24 12.28
N LYS A 65 5.87 -5.61 12.02
CA LYS A 65 6.86 -5.92 13.08
C LYS A 65 7.15 -4.70 13.97
N GLU A 66 7.18 -3.49 13.41
CA GLU A 66 7.27 -2.28 14.24
C GLU A 66 6.01 -2.09 15.08
N GLY A 67 4.83 -2.30 14.49
CA GLY A 67 3.53 -2.18 15.15
C GLY A 67 3.42 -3.06 16.39
N GLU A 68 3.87 -4.31 16.31
CA GLU A 68 3.97 -5.24 17.45
C GLU A 68 4.82 -4.67 18.60
N ARG A 69 5.84 -3.86 18.31
CA ARG A 69 6.72 -3.24 19.33
C ARG A 69 6.10 -2.01 19.98
N VAL A 70 5.29 -1.27 19.24
CA VAL A 70 4.72 0.02 19.69
C VAL A 70 3.23 -0.03 20.02
N GLY A 71 2.61 -1.22 19.95
CA GLY A 71 1.20 -1.41 20.30
C GLY A 71 0.23 -0.93 19.23
N VAL A 72 0.61 -1.01 17.95
CA VAL A 72 -0.21 -0.64 16.79
C VAL A 72 -0.42 -1.87 15.91
N GLU A 73 -1.65 -2.31 15.74
CA GLU A 73 -2.01 -3.34 14.78
C GLU A 73 -1.87 -2.80 13.35
N VAL A 74 -1.20 -3.56 12.48
CA VAL A 74 -0.99 -3.19 11.08
C VAL A 74 -1.58 -4.24 10.17
N LEU A 75 -2.56 -3.81 9.36
CA LEU A 75 -3.19 -4.65 8.35
C LEU A 75 -2.64 -4.32 6.95
N CYS A 76 -2.58 -5.36 6.11
CA CYS A 76 -2.18 -5.27 4.71
C CYS A 76 -3.40 -5.49 3.81
N GLY A 77 -3.73 -4.49 3.01
CA GLY A 77 -4.78 -4.54 1.99
C GLY A 77 -4.30 -3.92 0.69
N ILE A 78 -5.24 -3.61 -0.20
CA ILE A 78 -4.96 -2.97 -1.49
C ILE A 78 -6.16 -2.09 -1.86
N GLU A 79 -5.90 -0.92 -2.44
CA GLU A 79 -6.95 -0.10 -3.05
C GLU A 79 -7.16 -0.61 -4.47
N GLY A 80 -8.18 -1.45 -4.64
CA GLY A 80 -8.56 -2.00 -5.94
C GLY A 80 -9.37 -1.00 -6.76
N GLU A 81 -8.95 -0.74 -8.00
CA GLU A 81 -9.74 0.04 -8.94
C GLU A 81 -10.59 -0.86 -9.83
N VAL A 82 -11.84 -0.46 -10.06
CA VAL A 82 -12.76 -1.15 -10.97
C VAL A 82 -12.92 -0.29 -12.21
N PHE A 83 -12.50 -0.80 -13.36
CA PHE A 83 -12.75 -0.16 -14.65
C PHE A 83 -14.06 -0.68 -15.24
N PRO A 84 -14.94 0.16 -15.83
CA PRO A 84 -16.25 -0.25 -16.34
C PRO A 84 -16.22 -1.17 -17.57
N VAL A 85 -15.07 -1.78 -17.89
CA VAL A 85 -14.94 -2.82 -18.93
C VAL A 85 -14.58 -4.14 -18.25
N ALA A 86 -15.51 -5.10 -18.30
CA ALA A 86 -15.41 -6.36 -17.56
C ALA A 86 -14.14 -7.17 -17.89
N SER A 87 -13.69 -7.17 -19.14
CA SER A 87 -12.48 -7.90 -19.56
C SER A 87 -11.19 -7.35 -18.96
N SER A 88 -11.18 -6.09 -18.49
CA SER A 88 -10.01 -5.50 -17.84
C SER A 88 -9.82 -6.01 -16.40
N LEU A 89 -10.87 -6.58 -15.80
CA LEU A 89 -10.83 -7.15 -14.45
C LEU A 89 -10.19 -8.54 -14.40
N GLU A 90 -10.22 -9.30 -15.50
CA GLU A 90 -9.65 -10.66 -15.57
C GLU A 90 -8.12 -10.68 -15.47
N LYS A 91 -7.48 -9.52 -15.65
CA LYS A 91 -6.03 -9.37 -15.70
C LYS A 91 -5.47 -8.58 -14.51
N MET A 92 -6.30 -8.11 -13.59
CA MET A 92 -5.86 -7.48 -12.33
C MET A 92 -5.44 -8.56 -11.33
#